data_AF-A0A960BA35-F1
#
_entry.id   AF-A0A960BA35-F1
#
_cell.length_a   1.000
_cell.length_b   1.000
_cell.length_c   1.000
_cell.angle_alpha   90.00
_cell.angle_beta   90.00
_cell.angle_gamma   90.00
#
_symmetry.space_group_name_H-M   'P 1'
#
loop_
_entity.id
_entity.type
_entity.pdbx_description
1 polymer ?
#
loop_
_entity_poly.entity_id
_entity_poly.type
_entity_poly.pdbx_seq_one_letter_code
_entity_poly.pdbx_strand_id
1 'polypeptide(L)'
;MAVIAFVCAGVFFANGFLKRWTVPVTALVLMVVSGLILGLIYPLVVQSFQVKPNEPVLEAPYITKHIEATRQAFDIDKVEIEPYTAKTTATSGQLKEDAETLPGIRLIDPAVVAPTFENQQQLRGWYSFPTTLDVDRYTIDGTETDAVVAAREINYSNLPDQAWNNLHTVYTHGYGLVAAYGNQRSTSGDPVWIEKNLPPEGVLPEYEGRIYFGENTSTFAIVGREEGEQPIEFDTPDGGNNTYAGTGGVPMGDWFTRILYAAHFMDLNILLSDRVNSQSRVLYDRTPIERVQQVAPWLTLDSNIYPAVVDHRLVWIVDGYTVTRNYPNSQMVSLRQAITDAETTPDPTKDQSINYIRNSVKAVVDATDGTVKLYAWDPTDPILQTYDKVFPGALTSADEISPDLMAHLRYPSDLFKVQRQMLTRYHMTDPNAWYQQSDLWQVPADPVGTMPGQSETGTSAAAEPPYYLSIRWPGENTSPVFSQTAVFVPYGRQNLASYLSVVAEATAKLFAADAYRDYLELHGLSVQLTEALAEYWHARVRAELGLSGDGAVDAMIRDQAYRGSRYSFGYPACPDLEDRAKLVTLLRPERIGVELSEELQLHPEQSTDAIVVHHQEAKYFNAR
;
A
#
# COMPACT_ATOMS: atom_id res chain seq x y z
N MET A 1 -20.05 47.80 -15.78
CA MET A 1 -20.59 47.38 -17.09
C MET A 1 -22.11 47.20 -17.09
N ALA A 2 -22.70 46.38 -16.21
CA ALA A 2 -24.16 46.14 -16.19
C ALA A 2 -25.01 47.43 -16.14
N VAL A 3 -24.64 48.41 -15.32
CA VAL A 3 -25.33 49.71 -15.22
C VAL A 3 -25.27 50.50 -16.53
N ILE A 4 -24.10 50.52 -17.19
CA ILE A 4 -23.91 51.24 -18.47
C ILE A 4 -24.72 50.57 -19.59
N ALA A 5 -24.76 49.25 -19.62
CA ALA A 5 -25.59 48.50 -20.55
C ALA A 5 -27.09 48.79 -20.34
N PHE A 6 -27.55 48.88 -19.09
CA PHE A 6 -28.93 49.22 -18.75
C PHE A 6 -29.29 50.66 -19.18
N VAL A 7 -28.40 51.62 -18.97
CA VAL A 7 -28.56 53.01 -19.43
C VAL A 7 -28.61 53.07 -20.97
N CYS A 8 -27.71 52.34 -21.65
CA CYS A 8 -27.73 52.27 -23.12
C CYS A 8 -29.03 51.66 -23.62
N ALA A 9 -29.51 50.57 -23.02
CA ALA A 9 -30.79 49.94 -23.36
C ALA A 9 -31.98 50.91 -23.20
N GLY A 10 -32.02 51.70 -22.12
CA GLY A 10 -33.02 52.74 -21.91
C GLY A 10 -32.97 53.86 -22.97
N VAL A 11 -31.77 54.27 -23.38
CA VAL A 11 -31.57 55.27 -24.45
C VAL A 11 -32.01 54.72 -25.82
N PHE A 12 -31.75 53.43 -26.10
CA PHE A 12 -32.25 52.75 -27.29
C PHE A 12 -33.79 52.70 -27.31
N PHE A 13 -34.41 52.40 -26.17
CA PHE A 13 -35.87 52.38 -26.03
C PHE A 13 -36.49 53.78 -26.23
N ALA A 14 -35.91 54.81 -25.62
CA ALA A 14 -36.35 56.20 -25.79
C ALA A 14 -36.21 56.69 -27.25
N ASN A 15 -35.22 56.18 -28.00
CA ASN A 15 -35.07 56.51 -29.41
C ASN A 15 -36.23 55.99 -30.29
N GLY A 16 -36.98 54.99 -29.84
CA GLY A 16 -38.21 54.54 -30.51
C GLY A 16 -39.24 55.67 -30.68
N PHE A 17 -39.23 56.66 -29.77
CA PHE A 17 -40.08 57.85 -29.82
C PHE A 17 -39.40 59.05 -30.49
N LEU A 18 -38.08 59.19 -30.34
CA LEU A 18 -37.32 60.33 -30.86
C LEU A 18 -36.94 60.21 -32.35
N LYS A 19 -36.88 58.98 -32.90
CA LYS A 19 -36.59 58.66 -34.31
C LYS A 19 -35.32 59.32 -34.87
N ARG A 20 -34.26 59.45 -34.05
CA ARG A 20 -32.98 60.04 -34.46
C ARG A 20 -31.91 58.97 -34.53
N TRP A 21 -31.24 58.82 -35.67
CA TRP A 21 -30.17 57.83 -35.84
C TRP A 21 -28.92 58.13 -35.00
N THR A 22 -28.74 59.36 -34.54
CA THR A 22 -27.59 59.75 -33.71
C THR A 22 -27.63 59.18 -32.30
N VAL A 23 -28.82 59.07 -31.70
CA VAL A 23 -29.03 58.58 -30.31
C VAL A 23 -28.53 57.14 -30.09
N PRO A 24 -28.88 56.14 -30.92
CA PRO A 24 -28.40 54.78 -30.77
C PRO A 24 -26.90 54.65 -31.07
N VAL A 25 -26.38 55.45 -32.02
CA VAL A 25 -24.95 55.47 -32.34
C VAL A 25 -24.14 56.01 -31.16
N THR A 26 -24.56 57.10 -30.52
CA THR A 26 -23.88 57.65 -29.34
C THR A 26 -23.94 56.68 -28.15
N ALA A 27 -25.07 56.01 -27.93
CA ALA A 27 -25.19 54.99 -26.87
C ALA A 27 -24.27 53.79 -27.13
N LEU A 28 -24.18 53.33 -28.38
CA LEU A 28 -23.27 52.24 -28.77
C LEU A 28 -21.80 52.65 -28.57
N VAL A 29 -21.42 53.84 -29.03
CA VAL A 29 -20.06 54.37 -28.85
C VAL A 29 -19.72 54.51 -27.37
N LEU A 30 -20.63 55.04 -26.55
CA LEU A 30 -20.44 55.13 -25.11
C LEU A 30 -20.24 53.75 -24.48
N MET A 31 -21.03 52.74 -24.88
CA MET A 31 -20.90 51.37 -24.38
C MET A 31 -19.54 50.76 -24.75
N VAL A 32 -19.12 50.92 -26.00
CA VAL A 32 -17.83 50.41 -26.49
C VAL A 32 -16.67 51.11 -25.79
N VAL A 33 -16.68 52.44 -25.74
CA VAL A 33 -15.63 53.23 -25.08
C VAL A 33 -15.56 52.91 -23.58
N SER A 34 -16.71 52.84 -22.91
CA SER A 34 -16.75 52.48 -21.48
C SER A 34 -16.32 51.04 -21.24
N GLY A 35 -16.65 50.12 -22.15
CA GLY A 35 -16.19 48.74 -22.12
C GLY A 35 -14.68 48.63 -22.28
N LEU A 36 -14.08 49.38 -23.21
CA LEU A 36 -12.63 49.46 -23.38
C LEU A 36 -11.95 50.09 -22.16
N ILE A 37 -12.51 51.17 -21.61
CA ILE A 37 -11.95 51.82 -20.42
C ILE A 37 -12.01 50.87 -19.21
N LEU A 38 -13.17 50.31 -18.91
CA LEU A 38 -13.36 49.46 -17.73
C LEU A 38 -12.74 48.06 -17.87
N GLY A 39 -12.67 47.53 -19.09
CA GLY A 39 -12.17 46.19 -19.36
C GLY A 39 -10.67 46.13 -19.65
N LEU A 40 -10.07 47.20 -20.19
CA LEU A 40 -8.65 47.22 -20.55
C LEU A 40 -7.88 48.30 -19.78
N ILE A 41 -8.29 49.57 -19.88
CA ILE A 41 -7.49 50.69 -19.36
C ILE A 41 -7.46 50.70 -17.83
N TYR A 42 -8.61 50.58 -17.17
CA TYR A 42 -8.71 50.62 -15.71
C TYR A 42 -7.96 49.46 -15.04
N PRO A 43 -8.12 48.18 -15.47
CA PRO A 43 -7.31 47.09 -14.95
C PRO A 43 -5.81 47.30 -15.17
N LEU A 44 -5.39 47.81 -16.34
CA LEU A 44 -3.97 48.10 -16.60
C LEU A 44 -3.40 49.17 -15.67
N VAL A 45 -4.16 50.23 -15.39
CA VAL A 45 -3.75 51.29 -14.46
C VAL A 45 -3.67 50.74 -13.04
N VAL A 46 -4.69 50.02 -12.56
CA VAL A 46 -4.67 49.38 -11.23
C VAL A 46 -3.50 48.41 -11.12
N GLN A 47 -3.30 47.54 -12.12
CA GLN A 47 -2.21 46.57 -12.13
C GLN A 47 -0.84 47.25 -12.08
N SER A 48 -0.64 48.32 -12.87
CA SER A 48 0.68 48.93 -13.03
C SER A 48 1.06 49.87 -11.88
N PHE A 49 0.08 50.59 -11.32
CA PHE A 49 0.34 51.64 -10.33
C PHE A 49 -0.05 51.26 -8.90
N GLN A 50 -0.93 50.27 -8.71
CA GLN A 50 -1.33 49.81 -7.38
C GLN A 50 -0.80 48.41 -7.07
N VAL A 51 -1.05 47.44 -7.96
CA VAL A 51 -0.72 46.02 -7.72
C VAL A 51 0.77 45.77 -7.83
N LYS A 52 1.39 45.88 -9.02
CA LYS A 52 2.81 45.55 -9.24
C LYS A 52 3.78 46.13 -8.19
N PRO A 53 3.64 47.39 -7.74
CA PRO A 53 4.55 47.94 -6.71
C PRO A 53 4.41 47.28 -5.33
N ASN A 54 3.24 46.74 -4.98
CA ASN A 54 2.91 46.15 -3.68
C ASN A 54 2.29 44.75 -3.84
N GLU A 55 2.68 44.02 -4.88
CA GLU A 55 2.02 42.79 -5.33
C GLU A 55 1.98 41.71 -4.25
N PRO A 56 3.07 41.44 -3.48
CA PRO A 56 3.02 40.45 -2.40
C PRO A 56 1.95 40.76 -1.35
N VAL A 57 1.69 42.03 -1.07
CA VAL A 57 0.73 42.45 -0.04
C VAL A 57 -0.71 42.42 -0.57
N LEU A 58 -0.91 42.88 -1.82
CA LEU A 58 -2.25 42.97 -2.42
C LEU A 58 -2.77 41.60 -2.89
N GLU A 59 -1.88 40.71 -3.32
CA GLU A 59 -2.24 39.35 -3.75
C GLU A 59 -2.29 38.34 -2.59
N ALA A 60 -1.71 38.67 -1.42
CA ALA A 60 -1.65 37.75 -0.26
C ALA A 60 -2.99 37.09 0.10
N PRO A 61 -4.14 37.79 0.15
CA PRO A 61 -5.44 37.15 0.45
C PRO A 61 -5.87 36.12 -0.61
N TYR A 62 -5.54 36.34 -1.88
CA TYR A 62 -5.86 35.41 -2.96
C TYR A 62 -4.90 34.23 -2.97
N ILE A 63 -3.61 34.47 -2.73
CA ILE A 63 -2.60 33.44 -2.54
C ILE A 63 -2.96 32.53 -1.37
N THR A 64 -3.38 33.10 -0.23
CA THR A 64 -3.82 32.33 0.94
C THR A 64 -4.96 31.39 0.58
N LYS A 65 -6.02 31.90 -0.05
CA LYS A 65 -7.17 31.09 -0.49
C LYS A 65 -6.76 30.01 -1.51
N HIS A 66 -5.83 30.34 -2.40
CA HIS A 66 -5.31 29.38 -3.39
C HIS A 66 -4.50 28.26 -2.72
N ILE A 67 -3.64 28.59 -1.75
CA ILE A 67 -2.88 27.62 -0.97
C ILE A 67 -3.83 26.72 -0.17
N GLU A 68 -4.77 27.29 0.56
CA GLU A 68 -5.76 26.52 1.36
C GLU A 68 -6.61 25.61 0.48
N ALA A 69 -7.19 26.15 -0.60
CA ALA A 69 -8.02 25.37 -1.52
C ALA A 69 -7.22 24.25 -2.20
N THR A 70 -5.98 24.51 -2.61
CA THR A 70 -5.12 23.50 -3.21
C THR A 70 -4.75 22.42 -2.19
N ARG A 71 -4.34 22.80 -0.98
CA ARG A 71 -3.97 21.84 0.07
C ARG A 71 -5.15 20.94 0.44
N GLN A 72 -6.35 21.51 0.59
CA GLN A 72 -7.57 20.73 0.80
C GLN A 72 -7.86 19.84 -0.40
N ALA A 73 -7.81 20.35 -1.64
CA ALA A 73 -8.19 19.57 -2.81
C ALA A 73 -7.30 18.33 -3.07
N PHE A 74 -6.06 18.34 -2.60
CA PHE A 74 -5.13 17.21 -2.69
C PHE A 74 -4.94 16.44 -1.36
N ASP A 75 -5.75 16.76 -0.33
CA ASP A 75 -5.70 16.14 1.00
C ASP A 75 -4.32 16.23 1.68
N ILE A 76 -3.65 17.37 1.51
CA ILE A 76 -2.35 17.68 2.12
C ILE A 76 -2.43 18.81 3.16
N ASP A 77 -3.63 19.30 3.47
CA ASP A 77 -3.84 20.35 4.47
C ASP A 77 -3.52 19.88 5.89
N LYS A 78 -3.66 18.58 6.17
CA LYS A 78 -3.37 17.93 7.45
C LYS A 78 -1.93 17.40 7.59
N VAL A 79 -1.06 17.62 6.60
CA VAL A 79 0.34 17.20 6.68
C VAL A 79 1.05 17.97 7.79
N GLU A 80 1.64 17.24 8.74
CA GLU A 80 2.44 17.77 9.84
C GLU A 80 3.92 17.76 9.46
N ILE A 81 4.66 18.81 9.86
CA ILE A 81 6.09 18.95 9.58
C ILE A 81 6.83 18.95 10.92
N GLU A 82 7.60 17.91 11.16
CA GLU A 82 8.42 17.76 12.37
C GLU A 82 9.90 18.00 12.07
N PRO A 83 10.54 19.00 12.71
CA PRO A 83 11.98 19.20 12.59
C PRO A 83 12.75 18.06 13.26
N TYR A 84 13.50 17.30 12.47
CA TYR A 84 14.37 16.23 12.97
C TYR A 84 15.86 16.63 12.94
N THR A 85 16.53 16.53 14.09
CA THR A 85 17.98 16.73 14.17
C THR A 85 18.68 15.38 14.17
N ALA A 86 19.18 14.96 13.02
CA ALA A 86 19.89 13.69 12.87
C ALA A 86 21.19 13.67 13.71
N LYS A 87 21.36 12.62 14.52
CA LYS A 87 22.66 12.32 15.16
C LYS A 87 23.55 11.60 14.14
N THR A 88 24.62 12.23 13.69
CA THR A 88 25.54 11.68 12.69
C THR A 88 26.73 10.92 13.28
N THR A 89 26.85 10.91 14.61
CA THR A 89 27.89 10.17 15.33
C THR A 89 27.29 8.96 16.04
N ALA A 90 27.62 7.76 15.56
CA ALA A 90 27.25 6.51 16.22
C ALA A 90 28.25 6.17 17.34
N THR A 91 27.75 5.64 18.45
CA THR A 91 28.59 5.02 19.49
C THR A 91 28.90 3.56 19.14
N SER A 92 30.02 3.03 19.64
CA SER A 92 30.42 1.64 19.35
C SER A 92 29.34 0.65 19.83
N GLY A 93 28.90 -0.25 18.95
CA GLY A 93 27.83 -1.22 19.25
C GLY A 93 26.41 -0.73 18.97
N GLN A 94 26.19 0.58 18.91
CA GLN A 94 24.85 1.18 18.74
C GLN A 94 24.16 0.72 17.45
N LEU A 95 24.88 0.68 16.32
CA LEU A 95 24.29 0.25 15.04
C LEU A 95 23.87 -1.22 15.04
N LYS A 96 24.50 -2.06 15.87
CA LYS A 96 24.13 -3.47 16.00
C LYS A 96 22.86 -3.61 16.84
N GLU A 97 22.77 -2.87 17.95
CA GLU A 97 21.57 -2.80 18.79
C GLU A 97 20.39 -2.19 18.03
N ASP A 98 20.63 -1.12 17.26
CA ASP A 98 19.64 -0.51 16.37
C ASP A 98 19.21 -1.51 15.27
N ALA A 99 20.14 -2.25 14.65
CA ALA A 99 19.81 -3.25 13.63
C ALA A 99 19.04 -4.46 14.18
N GLU A 100 19.39 -4.94 15.38
CA GLU A 100 18.67 -6.05 16.05
C GLU A 100 17.26 -5.63 16.52
N THR A 101 17.00 -4.32 16.63
CA THR A 101 15.69 -3.75 17.01
C THR A 101 14.89 -3.18 15.84
N LEU A 102 15.44 -3.22 14.61
CA LEU A 102 14.82 -2.72 13.38
C LEU A 102 14.49 -3.88 12.43
N PRO A 103 13.34 -4.56 12.59
CA PRO A 103 12.90 -5.62 11.69
C PRO A 103 12.72 -5.20 10.21
N GLY A 104 12.77 -3.91 9.86
CA GLY A 104 12.27 -3.41 8.56
C GLY A 104 13.28 -2.79 7.58
N ILE A 105 14.60 -3.02 7.72
CA ILE A 105 15.52 -2.62 6.64
C ILE A 105 15.41 -3.61 5.49
N ARG A 106 14.67 -3.24 4.45
CA ARG A 106 14.53 -4.04 3.24
C ARG A 106 15.88 -4.18 2.54
N LEU A 107 16.36 -5.42 2.41
CA LEU A 107 17.56 -5.80 1.67
C LEU A 107 17.26 -6.14 0.21
N ILE A 108 16.02 -6.54 -0.09
CA ILE A 108 15.57 -6.94 -1.43
C ILE A 108 14.87 -5.76 -2.11
N ASP A 109 15.43 -5.29 -3.21
CA ASP A 109 14.83 -4.23 -4.02
C ASP A 109 13.81 -4.82 -5.02
N PRO A 110 12.50 -4.46 -4.93
CA PRO A 110 11.46 -4.96 -5.83
C PRO A 110 11.70 -4.61 -7.31
N ALA A 111 12.41 -3.52 -7.62
CA ALA A 111 12.72 -3.13 -9.00
C ALA A 111 13.89 -3.91 -9.60
N VAL A 112 14.66 -4.63 -8.77
CA VAL A 112 15.89 -5.33 -9.19
C VAL A 112 15.76 -6.85 -9.10
N VAL A 113 14.97 -7.38 -8.17
CA VAL A 113 14.96 -8.82 -7.85
C VAL A 113 14.16 -9.68 -8.83
N ALA A 114 13.37 -9.09 -9.74
CA ALA A 114 12.51 -9.81 -10.68
C ALA A 114 13.23 -10.92 -11.49
N PRO A 115 14.46 -10.74 -12.03
CA PRO A 115 15.18 -11.81 -12.72
C PRO A 115 15.48 -13.03 -11.85
N THR A 116 15.63 -12.85 -10.54
CA THR A 116 15.85 -13.95 -9.59
C THR A 116 14.55 -14.71 -9.34
N PHE A 117 13.42 -14.00 -9.20
CA PHE A 117 12.09 -14.62 -9.14
C PHE A 117 11.82 -15.44 -10.41
N GLU A 118 12.10 -14.86 -11.58
CA GLU A 118 11.99 -15.56 -12.86
C GLU A 118 12.87 -16.81 -12.88
N ASN A 119 14.17 -16.69 -12.57
CA ASN A 119 15.08 -17.84 -12.67
C ASN A 119 14.74 -18.99 -11.70
N GLN A 120 14.34 -18.66 -10.47
CA GLN A 120 14.15 -19.66 -9.41
C GLN A 120 12.71 -20.17 -9.29
N GLN A 121 11.71 -19.33 -9.62
CA GLN A 121 10.30 -19.58 -9.31
C GLN A 121 9.39 -19.66 -10.53
N GLN A 122 9.91 -19.43 -11.76
CA GLN A 122 9.15 -19.59 -12.99
C GLN A 122 8.75 -21.05 -13.22
N LEU A 123 9.68 -22.00 -13.00
CA LEU A 123 9.53 -23.46 -13.15
C LEU A 123 9.18 -23.98 -14.57
N ARG A 124 8.52 -23.17 -15.41
CA ARG A 124 8.19 -23.43 -16.82
C ARG A 124 8.30 -22.14 -17.62
N GLY A 125 8.92 -22.19 -18.79
CA GLY A 125 9.29 -20.99 -19.57
C GLY A 125 8.14 -20.05 -19.99
N TRP A 126 6.88 -20.48 -19.86
CA TRP A 126 5.70 -19.67 -20.13
C TRP A 126 5.08 -19.03 -18.88
N TYR A 127 5.54 -19.34 -17.68
CA TYR A 127 5.22 -18.51 -16.52
C TYR A 127 6.14 -17.30 -16.50
N SER A 128 5.72 -16.21 -15.90
CA SER A 128 6.55 -15.02 -15.72
C SER A 128 6.11 -14.22 -14.51
N PHE A 129 7.00 -13.35 -14.05
CA PHE A 129 6.73 -12.33 -13.05
C PHE A 129 6.81 -10.92 -13.67
N PRO A 130 6.15 -9.92 -13.07
CA PRO A 130 6.31 -8.54 -13.49
C PRO A 130 7.76 -8.07 -13.36
N THR A 131 8.14 -7.04 -14.12
CA THR A 131 9.50 -6.48 -14.08
C THR A 131 9.81 -5.70 -12.81
N THR A 132 8.76 -5.24 -12.13
CA THR A 132 8.82 -4.59 -10.82
C THR A 132 7.86 -5.35 -9.93
N LEU A 133 8.36 -5.81 -8.78
CA LEU A 133 7.57 -6.63 -7.87
C LEU A 133 6.85 -5.75 -6.84
N ASP A 134 5.88 -6.33 -6.15
CA ASP A 134 5.14 -5.65 -5.11
C ASP A 134 5.78 -5.81 -3.74
N VAL A 135 5.42 -4.89 -2.85
CA VAL A 135 5.79 -4.95 -1.44
C VAL A 135 4.52 -5.01 -0.62
N ASP A 136 4.51 -5.95 0.31
CA ASP A 136 3.42 -6.20 1.24
C ASP A 136 3.98 -6.60 2.61
N ARG A 137 3.12 -6.94 3.56
CA ARG A 137 3.48 -7.38 4.91
C ARG A 137 2.62 -8.55 5.34
N TYR A 138 3.25 -9.51 6.00
CA TYR A 138 2.61 -10.70 6.55
C TYR A 138 2.98 -10.84 8.01
N THR A 139 2.04 -11.34 8.83
CA THR A 139 2.36 -11.74 10.20
C THR A 139 2.90 -13.16 10.19
N ILE A 140 4.21 -13.31 10.39
CA ILE A 140 4.91 -14.60 10.44
C ILE A 140 5.42 -14.79 11.87
N ASP A 141 5.05 -15.90 12.50
CA ASP A 141 5.41 -16.20 13.90
C ASP A 141 5.09 -15.05 14.89
N GLY A 142 3.94 -14.40 14.68
CA GLY A 142 3.49 -13.26 15.49
C GLY A 142 4.21 -11.94 15.23
N THR A 143 5.11 -11.88 14.25
CA THR A 143 5.87 -10.68 13.88
C THR A 143 5.48 -10.18 12.50
N GLU A 144 5.13 -8.89 12.40
CA GLU A 144 4.91 -8.23 11.11
C GLU A 144 6.23 -8.21 10.32
N THR A 145 6.18 -8.76 9.11
CA THR A 145 7.34 -9.01 8.26
C THR A 145 7.09 -8.46 6.87
N ASP A 146 7.94 -7.54 6.43
CA ASP A 146 7.94 -7.03 5.06
C ASP A 146 8.23 -8.17 4.07
N ALA A 147 7.42 -8.27 3.03
CA ALA A 147 7.53 -9.26 1.98
C ALA A 147 7.61 -8.58 0.61
N VAL A 148 8.47 -9.10 -0.26
CA VAL A 148 8.42 -8.81 -1.71
C VAL A 148 7.60 -9.91 -2.36
N VAL A 149 6.51 -9.55 -3.02
CA VAL A 149 5.50 -10.47 -3.53
C VAL A 149 5.27 -10.30 -5.03
N ALA A 150 4.91 -11.40 -5.69
CA ALA A 150 4.59 -11.40 -7.11
C ALA A 150 3.65 -12.55 -7.47
N ALA A 151 2.64 -12.27 -8.28
CA ALA A 151 1.79 -13.29 -8.87
C ALA A 151 2.50 -13.98 -10.04
N ARG A 152 2.45 -15.31 -10.11
CA ARG A 152 3.01 -16.07 -11.22
C ARG A 152 1.98 -16.18 -12.34
N GLU A 153 2.14 -15.40 -13.40
CA GLU A 153 1.21 -15.35 -14.51
C GLU A 153 1.73 -16.03 -15.78
N ILE A 154 0.84 -16.29 -16.75
CA ILE A 154 1.24 -16.81 -18.06
C ILE A 154 1.73 -15.68 -18.96
N ASN A 155 2.94 -15.83 -19.50
CA ASN A 155 3.41 -15.12 -20.67
C ASN A 155 3.10 -15.93 -21.94
N TYR A 156 2.01 -15.56 -22.62
CA TYR A 156 1.55 -16.23 -23.85
C TYR A 156 2.59 -16.22 -24.98
N SER A 157 3.48 -15.22 -25.01
CA SER A 157 4.53 -15.12 -26.04
C SER A 157 5.58 -16.21 -25.92
N ASN A 158 5.76 -16.77 -24.72
CA ASN A 158 6.74 -17.81 -24.43
C ASN A 158 6.17 -19.24 -24.52
N LEU A 159 4.90 -19.39 -24.92
CA LEU A 159 4.30 -20.71 -25.10
C LEU A 159 5.02 -21.48 -26.22
N PRO A 160 5.37 -22.76 -26.01
CA PRO A 160 6.04 -23.57 -27.03
C PRO A 160 5.24 -23.75 -28.32
N ASP A 161 3.91 -23.76 -28.19
CA ASP A 161 2.97 -23.86 -29.30
C ASP A 161 1.80 -22.89 -29.05
N GLN A 162 1.72 -21.86 -29.90
CA GLN A 162 0.70 -20.82 -29.87
C GLN A 162 -0.53 -21.16 -30.74
N ALA A 163 -0.78 -22.44 -31.01
CA ALA A 163 -2.03 -22.87 -31.63
C ALA A 163 -3.24 -22.36 -30.83
N TRP A 164 -4.33 -22.04 -31.54
CA TRP A 164 -5.56 -21.50 -30.95
C TRP A 164 -6.06 -22.30 -29.74
N ASN A 165 -6.06 -23.63 -29.84
CA ASN A 165 -6.48 -24.51 -28.74
C ASN A 165 -5.63 -24.28 -27.48
N ASN A 166 -4.32 -24.10 -27.64
CA ASN A 166 -3.42 -23.89 -26.50
C ASN A 166 -3.66 -22.53 -25.86
N LEU A 167 -3.73 -21.47 -26.67
CA LEU A 167 -3.94 -20.11 -26.20
C LEU A 167 -5.26 -19.93 -25.44
N HIS A 168 -6.33 -20.55 -25.94
CA HIS A 168 -7.68 -20.25 -25.47
C HIS A 168 -8.32 -21.35 -24.63
N THR A 169 -7.77 -22.58 -24.60
CA THR A 169 -8.43 -23.70 -23.87
C THR A 169 -7.50 -24.54 -23.00
N VAL A 170 -6.18 -24.41 -23.16
CA VAL A 170 -5.20 -25.17 -22.35
C VAL A 170 -4.51 -24.25 -21.36
N TYR A 171 -3.83 -23.21 -21.84
CA TYR A 171 -3.07 -22.27 -21.01
C TYR A 171 -3.97 -21.11 -20.60
N THR A 172 -4.93 -21.41 -19.73
CA THR A 172 -6.00 -20.49 -19.35
C THR A 172 -5.66 -19.64 -18.13
N HIS A 173 -4.72 -20.04 -17.26
CA HIS A 173 -4.48 -19.32 -16.00
C HIS A 173 -3.03 -19.39 -15.50
N GLY A 174 -2.59 -18.31 -14.85
CA GLY A 174 -1.40 -18.32 -13.99
C GLY A 174 -1.64 -19.13 -12.71
N TYR A 175 -0.63 -19.26 -11.85
CA TYR A 175 -0.79 -20.01 -10.61
C TYR A 175 0.10 -19.54 -9.45
N GLY A 176 -0.54 -19.07 -8.39
CA GLY A 176 0.05 -18.85 -7.08
C GLY A 176 0.74 -17.52 -6.91
N LEU A 177 0.91 -17.14 -5.65
CA LEU A 177 1.75 -16.05 -5.19
C LEU A 177 3.13 -16.59 -4.84
N VAL A 178 4.17 -15.85 -5.18
CA VAL A 178 5.53 -16.07 -4.69
C VAL A 178 5.88 -14.91 -3.78
N ALA A 179 6.39 -15.21 -2.60
CA ALA A 179 6.73 -14.22 -1.59
C ALA A 179 8.12 -14.48 -1.03
N ALA A 180 8.91 -13.42 -0.87
CA ALA A 180 10.23 -13.47 -0.25
C ALA A 180 10.31 -12.48 0.92
N TYR A 181 11.06 -12.84 1.96
CA TYR A 181 11.36 -11.94 3.07
C TYR A 181 12.10 -10.70 2.55
N GLY A 182 11.55 -9.52 2.78
CA GLY A 182 12.15 -8.27 2.31
C GLY A 182 13.50 -7.96 2.95
N ASN A 183 13.72 -8.43 4.18
CA ASN A 183 14.88 -8.16 5.03
C ASN A 183 15.87 -9.34 5.15
N GLN A 184 15.63 -10.47 4.47
CA GLN A 184 16.51 -11.64 4.57
C GLN A 184 17.10 -12.02 3.22
N ARG A 185 18.32 -12.55 3.26
CA ARG A 185 18.98 -13.17 2.10
C ARG A 185 19.83 -14.36 2.56
N SER A 186 20.00 -15.32 1.67
CA SER A 186 20.90 -16.46 1.89
C SER A 186 22.36 -16.00 1.91
N THR A 187 23.27 -16.89 2.32
CA THR A 187 24.73 -16.65 2.24
C THR A 187 25.22 -16.39 0.82
N SER A 188 24.50 -16.88 -0.18
CA SER A 188 24.80 -16.68 -1.60
C SER A 188 24.22 -15.36 -2.15
N GLY A 189 23.39 -14.67 -1.36
CA GLY A 189 22.70 -13.45 -1.74
C GLY A 189 21.30 -13.65 -2.33
N ASP A 190 20.83 -14.90 -2.43
CA ASP A 190 19.49 -15.21 -2.93
C ASP A 190 18.40 -14.80 -1.93
N PRO A 191 17.18 -14.48 -2.39
CA PRO A 191 16.03 -14.29 -1.52
C PRO A 191 15.78 -15.50 -0.62
N VAL A 192 15.38 -15.23 0.63
CA VAL A 192 14.75 -16.26 1.48
C VAL A 192 13.25 -16.20 1.21
N TRP A 193 12.65 -17.35 0.91
CA TRP A 193 11.26 -17.44 0.47
C TRP A 193 10.30 -17.62 1.65
N ILE A 194 9.19 -16.87 1.62
CA ILE A 194 8.00 -17.05 2.47
C ILE A 194 7.07 -18.08 1.81
N GLU A 195 6.87 -17.94 0.49
CA GLU A 195 6.03 -18.78 -0.35
C GLU A 195 6.73 -19.02 -1.68
N LYS A 196 6.81 -20.28 -2.14
CA LYS A 196 7.56 -20.66 -3.35
C LYS A 196 6.98 -21.89 -4.02
N ASN A 197 7.57 -22.27 -5.15
CA ASN A 197 7.28 -23.48 -5.91
C ASN A 197 5.86 -23.53 -6.51
N LEU A 198 5.56 -24.65 -7.18
CA LEU A 198 4.29 -24.93 -7.83
C LEU A 198 3.99 -26.44 -7.71
N PRO A 199 2.97 -26.86 -6.96
CA PRO A 199 2.05 -26.05 -6.14
C PRO A 199 2.77 -25.16 -5.11
N PRO A 200 2.21 -24.00 -4.75
CA PRO A 200 2.78 -23.12 -3.73
C PRO A 200 2.96 -23.86 -2.40
N GLU A 201 4.14 -23.73 -1.80
CA GLU A 201 4.47 -24.20 -0.46
C GLU A 201 5.18 -23.08 0.32
N GLY A 202 4.85 -22.97 1.60
CA GLY A 202 5.40 -21.92 2.44
C GLY A 202 4.62 -21.72 3.74
N VAL A 203 4.73 -20.50 4.26
CA VAL A 203 4.11 -20.09 5.53
C VAL A 203 2.68 -19.58 5.31
N LEU A 204 2.32 -19.21 4.08
CA LEU A 204 0.98 -18.69 3.80
C LEU A 204 -0.08 -19.80 3.96
N PRO A 205 -1.29 -19.45 4.44
CA PRO A 205 -2.37 -20.42 4.54
C PRO A 205 -2.75 -20.95 3.15
N GLU A 206 -3.25 -22.19 3.04
CA GLU A 206 -3.70 -22.75 1.75
C GLU A 206 -4.76 -21.84 1.10
N TYR A 207 -4.66 -21.63 -0.21
CA TYR A 207 -5.56 -20.75 -0.97
C TYR A 207 -5.82 -21.27 -2.38
N GLU A 208 -6.91 -20.81 -3.00
CA GLU A 208 -7.14 -21.01 -4.43
C GLU A 208 -6.14 -20.17 -5.24
N GLY A 209 -5.14 -20.85 -5.81
CA GLY A 209 -4.00 -20.21 -6.47
C GLY A 209 -4.20 -19.87 -7.96
N ARG A 210 -5.29 -20.29 -8.61
CA ARG A 210 -5.45 -20.11 -10.06
C ARG A 210 -5.77 -18.67 -10.44
N ILE A 211 -4.96 -18.13 -11.34
CA ILE A 211 -5.01 -16.74 -11.81
C ILE A 211 -5.61 -16.69 -13.21
N TYR A 212 -6.94 -16.73 -13.28
CA TYR A 212 -7.69 -16.51 -14.52
C TYR A 212 -7.83 -15.03 -14.88
N PHE A 213 -7.68 -14.15 -13.89
CA PHE A 213 -7.69 -12.70 -14.03
C PHE A 213 -6.41 -12.15 -13.41
N GLY A 214 -5.58 -11.49 -14.22
CA GLY A 214 -4.26 -11.02 -13.82
C GLY A 214 -3.69 -10.01 -14.81
N GLU A 215 -2.59 -9.35 -14.44
CA GLU A 215 -2.01 -8.21 -15.18
C GLU A 215 -1.51 -8.58 -16.58
N ASN A 216 -0.94 -9.77 -16.75
CA ASN A 216 -0.40 -10.25 -18.01
C ASN A 216 -1.44 -10.98 -18.89
N THR A 217 -2.69 -11.02 -18.43
CA THR A 217 -3.76 -11.77 -19.08
C THR A 217 -4.40 -10.96 -20.21
N SER A 218 -3.77 -10.99 -21.39
CA SER A 218 -4.11 -10.16 -22.57
C SER A 218 -5.04 -10.81 -23.59
N THR A 219 -5.47 -12.05 -23.39
CA THR A 219 -6.29 -12.81 -24.34
C THR A 219 -7.51 -13.44 -23.68
N PHE A 220 -8.57 -13.68 -24.45
CA PHE A 220 -9.74 -14.39 -23.96
C PHE A 220 -9.42 -15.87 -23.72
N ALA A 221 -10.12 -16.50 -22.78
CA ALA A 221 -10.07 -17.94 -22.53
C ALA A 221 -11.47 -18.54 -22.62
N ILE A 222 -11.56 -19.77 -23.10
CA ILE A 222 -12.77 -20.58 -23.10
C ILE A 222 -12.54 -21.74 -22.15
N VAL A 223 -13.33 -21.76 -21.09
CA VAL A 223 -13.20 -22.68 -19.96
C VAL A 223 -14.49 -23.49 -19.79
N GLY A 224 -14.44 -24.53 -18.96
CA GLY A 224 -15.61 -25.37 -18.66
C GLY A 224 -15.72 -26.61 -19.55
N ARG A 225 -16.14 -27.71 -18.93
CA ARG A 225 -16.26 -29.05 -19.52
C ARG A 225 -17.58 -29.68 -19.10
N GLU A 226 -18.09 -30.60 -19.91
CA GLU A 226 -19.26 -31.39 -19.53
C GLU A 226 -18.91 -32.43 -18.48
N GLU A 227 -19.92 -32.87 -17.72
CA GLU A 227 -19.71 -33.87 -16.66
C GLU A 227 -19.16 -35.18 -17.25
N GLY A 228 -18.06 -35.67 -16.68
CA GLY A 228 -17.39 -36.90 -17.13
C GLY A 228 -16.39 -36.71 -18.28
N GLU A 229 -16.27 -35.51 -18.84
CA GLU A 229 -15.20 -35.21 -19.79
C GLU A 229 -13.84 -35.02 -19.10
N GLN A 230 -12.76 -35.35 -19.81
CA GLN A 230 -11.41 -35.12 -19.29
C GLN A 230 -11.11 -33.60 -19.21
N PRO A 231 -10.50 -33.14 -18.10
CA PRO A 231 -9.97 -31.79 -17.98
C PRO A 231 -8.90 -31.51 -19.04
N ILE A 232 -8.92 -30.30 -19.61
CA ILE A 232 -8.01 -29.90 -20.70
C ILE A 232 -7.15 -28.68 -20.34
N GLU A 233 -7.55 -27.91 -19.33
CA GLU A 233 -6.78 -26.75 -18.89
C GLU A 233 -5.54 -27.25 -18.17
N PHE A 234 -4.36 -26.74 -18.52
CA PHE A 234 -3.15 -27.05 -17.79
C PHE A 234 -3.22 -26.38 -16.42
N ASP A 235 -2.99 -27.14 -15.35
CA ASP A 235 -3.07 -26.64 -13.97
C ASP A 235 -1.68 -26.37 -13.39
N THR A 236 -0.99 -27.45 -13.04
CA THR A 236 0.38 -27.41 -12.54
C THR A 236 1.17 -28.60 -13.09
N PRO A 237 2.51 -28.52 -13.13
CA PRO A 237 3.36 -29.61 -13.57
C PRO A 237 3.06 -30.97 -12.93
N ASP A 238 2.78 -30.97 -11.62
CA ASP A 238 2.58 -32.18 -10.82
C ASP A 238 1.09 -32.45 -10.51
N GLY A 239 0.21 -31.45 -10.66
CA GLY A 239 -1.24 -31.54 -10.43
C GLY A 239 -2.06 -31.89 -11.67
N GLY A 240 -1.47 -31.88 -12.87
CA GLY A 240 -2.13 -32.31 -14.10
C GLY A 240 -3.02 -31.23 -14.71
N ASN A 241 -4.26 -31.60 -15.05
CA ASN A 241 -5.20 -30.72 -15.74
C ASN A 241 -6.39 -30.33 -14.85
N ASN A 242 -6.92 -29.13 -15.06
CA ASN A 242 -8.05 -28.57 -14.33
C ASN A 242 -9.30 -28.37 -15.21
N THR A 243 -10.45 -28.28 -14.55
CA THR A 243 -11.68 -27.74 -15.12
C THR A 243 -12.10 -26.55 -14.29
N TYR A 244 -12.28 -25.39 -14.94
CA TYR A 244 -12.72 -24.19 -14.26
C TYR A 244 -13.99 -24.38 -13.43
N ALA A 245 -13.87 -24.13 -12.12
CA ALA A 245 -14.96 -24.22 -11.16
C ALA A 245 -15.52 -22.84 -10.76
N GLY A 246 -14.93 -21.75 -11.24
CA GLY A 246 -15.36 -20.40 -10.92
C GLY A 246 -16.69 -20.02 -11.57
N THR A 247 -17.34 -18.99 -11.02
CA THR A 247 -18.62 -18.47 -11.53
C THR A 247 -18.43 -17.39 -12.61
N GLY A 248 -17.19 -16.94 -12.81
CA GLY A 248 -16.81 -15.88 -13.74
C GLY A 248 -17.08 -16.20 -15.20
N GLY A 249 -17.02 -15.16 -16.03
CA GLY A 249 -17.22 -15.25 -17.47
C GLY A 249 -18.66 -15.42 -17.93
N VAL A 250 -18.85 -15.31 -19.24
CA VAL A 250 -20.17 -15.37 -19.86
C VAL A 250 -20.41 -16.77 -20.42
N PRO A 251 -21.52 -17.43 -20.04
CA PRO A 251 -21.91 -18.71 -20.64
C PRO A 251 -22.01 -18.59 -22.16
N MET A 252 -21.36 -19.49 -22.88
CA MET A 252 -21.41 -19.57 -24.35
C MET A 252 -21.72 -20.99 -24.83
N GLY A 253 -22.49 -21.73 -24.04
CA GLY A 253 -22.93 -23.07 -24.40
C GLY A 253 -23.87 -23.11 -25.59
N ASP A 254 -24.70 -22.07 -25.76
CA ASP A 254 -25.70 -22.02 -26.83
C ASP A 254 -25.14 -21.46 -28.14
N TRP A 255 -25.70 -21.93 -29.26
CA TRP A 255 -25.21 -21.58 -30.59
C TRP A 255 -25.29 -20.08 -30.92
N PHE A 256 -26.27 -19.37 -30.35
CA PHE A 256 -26.48 -17.95 -30.63
C PHE A 256 -25.40 -17.12 -29.94
N THR A 257 -25.16 -17.36 -28.65
CA THR A 257 -24.10 -16.68 -27.89
C THR A 257 -22.71 -17.01 -28.45
N ARG A 258 -22.49 -18.24 -28.92
CA ARG A 258 -21.25 -18.60 -29.64
C ARG A 258 -21.04 -17.78 -30.91
N ILE A 259 -22.08 -17.56 -31.72
CA ILE A 259 -21.97 -16.71 -32.92
C ILE A 259 -21.66 -15.27 -32.56
N LEU A 260 -22.29 -14.73 -31.50
CA LEU A 260 -22.00 -13.38 -31.05
C LEU A 260 -20.54 -13.22 -30.63
N TYR A 261 -20.00 -14.17 -29.86
CA TYR A 261 -18.60 -14.12 -29.46
C TYR A 261 -17.62 -14.42 -30.59
N ALA A 262 -17.95 -15.35 -31.49
CA ALA A 262 -17.19 -15.56 -32.72
C ALA A 262 -17.11 -14.30 -33.59
N ALA A 263 -18.20 -13.53 -33.66
CA ALA A 263 -18.20 -12.23 -34.33
C ALA A 263 -17.42 -11.16 -33.56
N HIS A 264 -17.59 -11.09 -32.23
CA HIS A 264 -16.93 -10.12 -31.36
C HIS A 264 -15.40 -10.26 -31.39
N PHE A 265 -14.89 -11.47 -31.27
CA PHE A 265 -13.45 -11.77 -31.36
C PHE A 265 -12.95 -11.98 -32.79
N MET A 266 -13.86 -11.92 -33.79
CA MET A 266 -13.57 -12.24 -35.18
C MET A 266 -12.90 -13.61 -35.36
N ASP A 267 -13.35 -14.60 -34.59
CA ASP A 267 -12.72 -15.91 -34.46
C ASP A 267 -13.71 -17.06 -34.71
N LEU A 268 -13.57 -17.70 -35.88
CA LEU A 268 -14.43 -18.81 -36.29
C LEU A 268 -14.17 -20.10 -35.48
N ASN A 269 -13.03 -20.23 -34.81
CA ASN A 269 -12.73 -21.45 -34.05
C ASN A 269 -13.70 -21.62 -32.87
N ILE A 270 -14.27 -20.53 -32.35
CA ILE A 270 -15.32 -20.54 -31.31
C ILE A 270 -16.56 -21.34 -31.77
N LEU A 271 -16.85 -21.34 -33.07
CA LEU A 271 -17.98 -22.09 -33.65
C LEU A 271 -17.62 -23.52 -34.05
N LEU A 272 -16.36 -23.72 -34.47
CA LEU A 272 -15.93 -24.96 -35.13
C LEU A 272 -15.22 -25.94 -34.19
N SER A 273 -14.74 -25.47 -33.03
CA SER A 273 -13.99 -26.29 -32.09
C SER A 273 -14.91 -27.10 -31.17
N ASP A 274 -14.70 -28.42 -31.14
CA ASP A 274 -15.39 -29.34 -30.23
C ASP A 274 -15.05 -29.11 -28.75
N ARG A 275 -14.03 -28.28 -28.47
CA ARG A 275 -13.69 -27.85 -27.09
C ARG A 275 -14.73 -26.90 -26.51
N VAL A 276 -15.48 -26.19 -27.38
CA VAL A 276 -16.59 -25.35 -26.96
C VAL A 276 -17.84 -26.23 -26.82
N ASN A 277 -18.29 -26.44 -25.60
CA ASN A 277 -19.38 -27.35 -25.22
C ASN A 277 -20.51 -26.61 -24.47
N SER A 278 -21.55 -27.31 -24.05
CA SER A 278 -22.74 -26.69 -23.45
C SER A 278 -22.46 -26.00 -22.10
N GLN A 279 -21.37 -26.37 -21.41
CA GLN A 279 -20.92 -25.77 -20.16
C GLN A 279 -19.82 -24.72 -20.36
N SER A 280 -19.43 -24.43 -21.60
CA SER A 280 -18.35 -23.49 -21.86
C SER A 280 -18.70 -22.06 -21.46
N ARG A 281 -17.74 -21.39 -20.85
CA ARG A 281 -17.75 -19.97 -20.51
C ARG A 281 -16.60 -19.27 -21.19
N VAL A 282 -16.84 -18.06 -21.67
CA VAL A 282 -15.76 -17.20 -22.16
C VAL A 282 -15.36 -16.18 -21.10
N LEU A 283 -14.07 -16.14 -20.80
CA LEU A 283 -13.43 -15.16 -19.95
C LEU A 283 -12.76 -14.12 -20.86
N TYR A 284 -13.08 -12.84 -20.68
CA TYR A 284 -12.49 -11.70 -21.39
C TYR A 284 -12.52 -10.46 -20.48
N ASP A 285 -11.83 -9.38 -20.88
CA ASP A 285 -11.51 -8.22 -20.01
C ASP A 285 -10.81 -8.69 -18.73
N ARG A 286 -9.71 -9.43 -18.88
CA ARG A 286 -9.19 -10.29 -17.80
C ARG A 286 -8.16 -9.61 -16.91
N THR A 287 -7.77 -8.37 -17.23
CA THR A 287 -6.90 -7.61 -16.32
C THR A 287 -7.71 -7.00 -15.18
N PRO A 288 -7.21 -6.96 -13.93
CA PRO A 288 -7.94 -6.38 -12.81
C PRO A 288 -8.36 -4.92 -13.06
N ILE A 289 -7.51 -4.12 -13.69
CA ILE A 289 -7.80 -2.74 -14.06
C ILE A 289 -8.99 -2.68 -15.03
N GLU A 290 -9.00 -3.49 -16.09
CA GLU A 290 -10.13 -3.52 -17.03
C GLU A 290 -11.41 -3.97 -16.33
N ARG A 291 -11.35 -5.01 -15.47
CA ARG A 291 -12.51 -5.48 -14.70
C ARG A 291 -13.13 -4.37 -13.86
N VAL A 292 -12.31 -3.63 -13.11
CA VAL A 292 -12.79 -2.52 -12.30
C VAL A 292 -13.35 -1.41 -13.18
N GLN A 293 -12.69 -1.07 -14.30
CA GLN A 293 -13.16 -0.02 -15.21
C GLN A 293 -14.50 -0.36 -15.88
N GLN A 294 -14.78 -1.64 -16.15
CA GLN A 294 -16.08 -2.08 -16.67
C GLN A 294 -17.21 -1.91 -15.64
N VAL A 295 -16.92 -2.11 -14.36
CA VAL A 295 -17.90 -1.98 -13.26
C VAL A 295 -18.08 -0.52 -12.83
N ALA A 296 -16.98 0.23 -12.75
CA ALA A 296 -16.95 1.61 -12.28
C ALA A 296 -16.13 2.51 -13.22
N PRO A 297 -16.64 2.82 -14.42
CA PRO A 297 -15.90 3.62 -15.42
C PRO A 297 -15.66 5.08 -15.02
N TRP A 298 -16.25 5.50 -13.91
CA TRP A 298 -16.15 6.84 -13.34
C TRP A 298 -14.96 7.01 -12.38
N LEU A 299 -14.31 5.92 -12.00
CA LEU A 299 -13.07 5.95 -11.22
C LEU A 299 -11.87 6.16 -12.15
N THR A 300 -10.90 6.93 -11.66
CA THR A 300 -9.53 6.87 -12.14
C THR A 300 -8.78 5.85 -11.28
N LEU A 301 -8.17 4.84 -11.88
CA LEU A 301 -7.53 3.74 -11.13
C LEU A 301 -6.03 4.00 -10.95
N ASP A 302 -5.48 3.54 -9.82
CA ASP A 302 -4.04 3.53 -9.56
C ASP A 302 -3.33 2.58 -10.54
N SER A 303 -2.15 3.01 -10.99
CA SER A 303 -1.31 2.24 -11.91
C SER A 303 -0.57 1.08 -11.24
N ASN A 304 -0.41 1.10 -9.92
CA ASN A 304 0.25 0.08 -9.12
C ASN A 304 -0.79 -0.76 -8.33
N ILE A 305 -1.35 -1.76 -9.01
CA ILE A 305 -2.18 -2.79 -8.37
C ILE A 305 -1.29 -3.86 -7.75
N TYR A 306 -1.82 -4.63 -6.79
CA TYR A 306 -1.00 -5.62 -6.10
C TYR A 306 -1.78 -6.88 -5.72
N PRO A 307 -1.12 -8.06 -5.76
CA PRO A 307 -1.73 -9.31 -5.36
C PRO A 307 -1.59 -9.54 -3.85
N ALA A 308 -2.61 -10.14 -3.24
CA ALA A 308 -2.59 -10.59 -1.85
C ALA A 308 -3.39 -11.89 -1.69
N VAL A 309 -3.02 -12.73 -0.73
CA VAL A 309 -3.83 -13.87 -0.31
C VAL A 309 -4.74 -13.39 0.81
N VAL A 310 -6.05 -13.37 0.55
CA VAL A 310 -7.08 -12.87 1.47
C VAL A 310 -8.19 -13.89 1.57
N ASP A 311 -8.54 -14.31 2.78
CA ASP A 311 -9.64 -15.23 3.06
C ASP A 311 -9.56 -16.52 2.20
N HIS A 312 -8.35 -17.12 2.11
CA HIS A 312 -8.02 -18.29 1.28
C HIS A 312 -8.18 -18.11 -0.24
N ARG A 313 -8.21 -16.86 -0.72
CA ARG A 313 -8.32 -16.53 -2.14
C ARG A 313 -7.19 -15.60 -2.55
N LEU A 314 -6.63 -15.81 -3.74
CA LEU A 314 -5.74 -14.81 -4.33
C LEU A 314 -6.59 -13.69 -4.93
N VAL A 315 -6.35 -12.46 -4.49
CA VAL A 315 -7.06 -11.28 -4.95
C VAL A 315 -6.10 -10.18 -5.41
N TRP A 316 -6.57 -9.35 -6.33
CA TRP A 316 -5.91 -8.12 -6.71
C TRP A 316 -6.58 -6.94 -6.01
N ILE A 317 -5.77 -6.10 -5.38
CA ILE A 317 -6.25 -4.87 -4.75
C ILE A 317 -5.92 -3.71 -5.69
N VAL A 318 -6.93 -2.91 -6.00
CA VAL A 318 -6.88 -1.80 -6.95
C VAL A 318 -7.41 -0.55 -6.27
N ASP A 319 -6.59 0.50 -6.21
CA ASP A 319 -6.99 1.78 -5.64
C ASP A 319 -7.76 2.61 -6.67
N GLY A 320 -8.88 3.21 -6.22
CA GLY A 320 -9.82 3.94 -7.06
C GLY A 320 -10.01 5.38 -6.61
N TYR A 321 -9.75 6.31 -7.51
CA TYR A 321 -9.80 7.74 -7.27
C TYR A 321 -11.05 8.41 -7.84
N THR A 322 -11.65 9.29 -7.05
CA THR A 322 -12.48 10.35 -7.62
C THR A 322 -11.62 11.57 -7.90
N VAL A 323 -11.85 12.18 -9.06
CA VAL A 323 -11.07 13.34 -9.53
C VAL A 323 -11.98 14.37 -10.16
N THR A 324 -11.57 15.64 -10.11
CA THR A 324 -12.23 16.71 -10.87
C THR A 324 -11.24 17.78 -11.32
N ARG A 325 -11.69 18.58 -12.29
CA ARG A 325 -11.02 19.77 -12.84
C ARG A 325 -11.64 21.07 -12.33
N ASN A 326 -12.70 20.98 -11.54
CA ASN A 326 -13.58 22.10 -11.23
C ASN A 326 -13.54 22.50 -9.75
N TYR A 327 -12.53 22.07 -8.98
CA TYR A 327 -12.38 22.51 -7.60
C TYR A 327 -11.97 24.00 -7.58
N PRO A 328 -12.76 24.90 -6.94
CA PRO A 328 -12.48 26.33 -7.00
C PRO A 328 -11.13 26.69 -6.38
N ASN A 329 -10.38 27.60 -7.02
CA ASN A 329 -9.09 28.11 -6.55
C ASN A 329 -7.99 27.06 -6.32
N SER A 330 -8.15 25.80 -6.73
CA SER A 330 -7.11 24.78 -6.61
C SER A 330 -6.20 24.73 -7.85
N GLN A 331 -4.92 24.43 -7.63
CA GLN A 331 -3.92 24.24 -8.67
C GLN A 331 -4.24 23.06 -9.59
N MET A 332 -4.18 23.30 -10.89
CA MET A 332 -4.22 22.23 -11.90
C MET A 332 -2.89 21.50 -11.98
N VAL A 333 -2.93 20.18 -12.04
CA VAL A 333 -1.79 19.29 -12.27
C VAL A 333 -2.14 18.29 -13.37
N SER A 334 -1.15 17.94 -14.21
CA SER A 334 -1.26 16.77 -15.09
C SER A 334 -1.05 15.53 -14.25
N LEU A 335 -2.05 14.66 -14.15
CA LEU A 335 -1.94 13.42 -13.40
C LEU A 335 -0.80 12.56 -13.96
N ARG A 336 -0.73 12.44 -15.29
CA ARG A 336 0.33 11.70 -15.98
C ARG A 336 1.72 12.16 -15.58
N GLN A 337 1.98 13.47 -15.63
CA GLN A 337 3.29 14.01 -15.24
C GLN A 337 3.57 13.83 -13.74
N ALA A 338 2.56 13.95 -12.89
CA ALA A 338 2.73 13.84 -11.45
C ALA A 338 3.07 12.42 -10.98
N ILE A 339 2.64 11.38 -11.71
CA ILE A 339 2.88 9.98 -11.36
C ILE A 339 4.03 9.31 -12.14
N THR A 340 4.64 10.03 -13.11
CA THR A 340 5.75 9.50 -13.91
C THR A 340 7.04 9.47 -13.07
N ASP A 341 7.66 8.29 -12.99
CA ASP A 341 8.93 8.07 -12.30
C ASP A 341 9.72 6.93 -12.98
N ALA A 342 10.77 6.42 -12.34
CA ALA A 342 11.61 5.37 -12.89
C ALA A 342 10.92 4.00 -13.04
N GLU A 343 9.87 3.73 -12.25
CA GLU A 343 9.14 2.46 -12.26
C GLU A 343 7.79 2.58 -13.00
N THR A 344 7.24 3.79 -13.08
CA THR A 344 5.91 4.07 -13.61
C THR A 344 6.00 4.97 -14.83
N THR A 345 5.67 4.42 -16.00
CA THR A 345 5.59 5.15 -17.26
C THR A 345 4.15 5.11 -17.80
N PRO A 346 3.29 6.07 -17.42
CA PRO A 346 1.90 6.05 -17.85
C PRO A 346 1.76 6.32 -19.35
N ASP A 347 0.66 5.86 -19.94
CA ASP A 347 0.35 6.00 -21.36
C ASP A 347 0.46 7.48 -21.81
N PRO A 348 1.35 7.82 -22.77
CA PRO A 348 1.57 9.19 -23.21
C PRO A 348 0.35 9.79 -23.94
N THR A 349 -0.58 8.95 -24.40
CA THR A 349 -1.80 9.37 -25.09
C THR A 349 -2.95 9.71 -24.13
N LYS A 350 -2.83 9.31 -22.86
CA LYS A 350 -3.85 9.52 -21.82
C LYS A 350 -3.31 10.48 -20.76
N ASP A 351 -3.66 11.75 -20.88
CA ASP A 351 -3.35 12.75 -19.85
C ASP A 351 -4.64 13.37 -19.30
N GLN A 352 -4.78 13.31 -17.98
CA GLN A 352 -5.88 13.92 -17.27
C GLN A 352 -5.35 15.07 -16.41
N SER A 353 -5.70 16.30 -16.78
CA SER A 353 -5.55 17.43 -15.85
C SER A 353 -6.55 17.26 -14.70
N ILE A 354 -6.12 17.48 -13.47
CA ILE A 354 -6.97 17.43 -12.28
C ILE A 354 -6.59 18.58 -11.36
N ASN A 355 -7.52 19.02 -10.53
CA ASN A 355 -7.23 19.95 -9.42
C ASN A 355 -7.86 19.50 -8.11
N TYR A 356 -8.24 18.23 -8.04
CA TYR A 356 -8.78 17.53 -6.88
C TYR A 356 -8.63 16.03 -7.09
N ILE A 357 -8.30 15.31 -6.03
CA ILE A 357 -8.21 13.85 -6.00
C ILE A 357 -8.52 13.33 -4.60
N ARG A 358 -9.23 12.21 -4.51
CA ARG A 358 -9.41 11.42 -3.28
C ARG A 358 -9.26 9.94 -3.57
N ASN A 359 -8.62 9.21 -2.66
CA ASN A 359 -8.68 7.75 -2.62
C ASN A 359 -10.03 7.34 -2.04
N SER A 360 -11.05 7.28 -2.90
CA SER A 360 -12.43 7.13 -2.48
C SER A 360 -12.88 5.68 -2.44
N VAL A 361 -12.25 4.81 -3.22
CA VAL A 361 -12.65 3.40 -3.37
C VAL A 361 -11.44 2.49 -3.26
N LYS A 362 -11.57 1.41 -2.47
CA LYS A 362 -10.71 0.23 -2.59
C LYS A 362 -11.47 -0.82 -3.39
N ALA A 363 -10.94 -1.25 -4.52
CA ALA A 363 -11.52 -2.32 -5.31
C ALA A 363 -10.73 -3.62 -5.10
N VAL A 364 -11.44 -4.74 -5.01
CA VAL A 364 -10.86 -6.07 -4.92
C VAL A 364 -11.37 -6.90 -6.08
N VAL A 365 -10.46 -7.49 -6.84
CA VAL A 365 -10.77 -8.39 -7.95
C VAL A 365 -10.28 -9.78 -7.60
N ASP A 366 -11.20 -10.74 -7.60
CA ASP A 366 -10.83 -12.13 -7.42
C ASP A 366 -10.02 -12.66 -8.61
N ALA A 367 -8.85 -13.27 -8.35
CA ALA A 367 -7.99 -13.76 -9.41
C ALA A 367 -8.58 -14.96 -10.17
N THR A 368 -9.51 -15.71 -9.57
CA THR A 368 -10.09 -16.93 -10.16
C THR A 368 -11.39 -16.64 -10.92
N ASP A 369 -12.31 -15.88 -10.33
CA ASP A 369 -13.63 -15.63 -10.93
C ASP A 369 -13.84 -14.20 -11.47
N GLY A 370 -12.92 -13.28 -11.20
CA GLY A 370 -12.96 -11.91 -11.72
C GLY A 370 -14.12 -11.09 -11.15
N THR A 371 -14.70 -11.53 -10.05
CA THR A 371 -15.68 -10.75 -9.28
C THR A 371 -15.01 -9.51 -8.74
N VAL A 372 -15.65 -8.37 -8.96
CA VAL A 372 -15.19 -7.07 -8.46
C VAL A 372 -16.04 -6.67 -7.27
N LYS A 373 -15.40 -6.38 -6.15
CA LYS A 373 -16.04 -5.76 -4.98
C LYS A 373 -15.46 -4.37 -4.76
N LEU A 374 -16.31 -3.35 -4.69
CA LEU A 374 -15.91 -1.97 -4.48
C LEU A 374 -16.26 -1.56 -3.04
N TYR A 375 -15.29 -1.08 -2.28
CA TYR A 375 -15.47 -0.58 -0.92
C TYR A 375 -15.34 0.94 -0.89
N ALA A 376 -16.33 1.62 -0.29
CA ALA A 376 -16.32 3.07 -0.09
C ALA A 376 -15.33 3.46 1.02
N TRP A 377 -14.09 3.78 0.65
CA TRP A 377 -12.99 4.06 1.57
C TRP A 377 -13.06 5.45 2.20
N ASP A 378 -13.39 6.47 1.40
CA ASP A 378 -13.65 7.84 1.88
C ASP A 378 -15.14 8.18 1.72
N PRO A 379 -16.00 7.80 2.68
CA PRO A 379 -17.43 8.11 2.61
C PRO A 379 -17.72 9.62 2.75
N THR A 380 -16.73 10.44 3.08
CA THR A 380 -16.89 11.90 3.19
C THR A 380 -16.69 12.62 1.86
N ASP A 381 -16.13 11.95 0.84
CA ASP A 381 -15.94 12.50 -0.49
C ASP A 381 -17.30 12.81 -1.17
N PRO A 382 -17.59 14.09 -1.49
CA PRO A 382 -18.83 14.48 -2.16
C PRO A 382 -19.01 13.86 -3.56
N ILE A 383 -17.93 13.57 -4.29
CA ILE A 383 -17.99 12.94 -5.61
C ILE A 383 -18.40 11.48 -5.44
N LEU A 384 -17.78 10.74 -4.51
CA LEU A 384 -18.19 9.38 -4.17
C LEU A 384 -19.66 9.31 -3.73
N GLN A 385 -20.09 10.17 -2.81
CA GLN A 385 -21.48 10.24 -2.35
C GLN A 385 -22.47 10.51 -3.50
N THR A 386 -22.03 11.20 -4.56
CA THR A 386 -22.86 11.44 -5.74
C THR A 386 -22.99 10.15 -6.56
N TYR A 387 -21.89 9.44 -6.80
CA TYR A 387 -21.92 8.17 -7.52
C TYR A 387 -22.67 7.06 -6.77
N ASP A 388 -22.54 7.00 -5.45
CA ASP A 388 -23.29 6.08 -4.60
C ASP A 388 -24.82 6.27 -4.75
N LYS A 389 -25.28 7.52 -4.85
CA LYS A 389 -26.69 7.84 -5.11
C LYS A 389 -27.13 7.50 -6.53
N VAL A 390 -26.25 7.62 -7.51
CA VAL A 390 -26.54 7.33 -8.93
C VAL A 390 -26.60 5.82 -9.17
N PHE A 391 -25.76 5.05 -8.47
CA PHE A 391 -25.66 3.59 -8.59
C PHE A 391 -25.83 2.90 -7.23
N PRO A 392 -27.04 2.92 -6.64
CA PRO A 392 -27.28 2.29 -5.34
C PRO A 392 -26.90 0.81 -5.34
N GLY A 393 -26.12 0.38 -4.35
CA GLY A 393 -25.66 -1.01 -4.20
C GLY A 393 -24.40 -1.36 -5.00
N ALA A 394 -23.82 -0.42 -5.76
CA ALA A 394 -22.53 -0.64 -6.43
C ALA A 394 -21.34 -0.59 -5.46
N LEU A 395 -21.48 0.12 -4.33
CA LEU A 395 -20.46 0.27 -3.30
C LEU A 395 -20.84 -0.51 -2.04
N THR A 396 -19.85 -1.14 -1.44
CA THR A 396 -19.92 -1.82 -0.14
C THR A 396 -19.33 -0.88 0.93
N SER A 397 -19.83 -0.93 2.17
CA SER A 397 -19.22 -0.17 3.26
C SER A 397 -17.79 -0.63 3.53
N ALA A 398 -16.89 0.30 3.86
CA ALA A 398 -15.54 -0.05 4.33
C ALA A 398 -15.56 -0.89 5.61
N ASP A 399 -16.62 -0.81 6.41
CA ASP A 399 -16.79 -1.64 7.62
C ASP A 399 -16.96 -3.15 7.31
N GLU A 400 -17.27 -3.50 6.05
CA GLU A 400 -17.39 -4.89 5.59
C GLU A 400 -16.07 -5.45 5.02
N ILE A 401 -14.98 -4.69 5.11
CA ILE A 401 -13.64 -5.17 4.77
C ILE A 401 -13.21 -6.18 5.85
N SER A 402 -12.82 -7.40 5.43
CA SER A 402 -12.37 -8.42 6.38
C SER A 402 -11.07 -7.97 7.07
N PRO A 403 -10.80 -8.43 8.31
CA PRO A 403 -9.54 -8.13 8.98
C PRO A 403 -8.31 -8.54 8.16
N ASP A 404 -8.42 -9.66 7.44
CA ASP A 404 -7.38 -10.18 6.55
C ASP A 404 -7.15 -9.21 5.37
N LEU A 405 -8.20 -8.80 4.66
CA LEU A 405 -8.09 -7.79 3.61
C LEU A 405 -7.52 -6.47 4.13
N MET A 406 -7.98 -6.00 5.29
CA MET A 406 -7.52 -4.76 5.90
C MET A 406 -6.01 -4.81 6.18
N ALA A 407 -5.49 -5.97 6.60
CA ALA A 407 -4.07 -6.18 6.84
C ALA A 407 -3.22 -6.04 5.58
N HIS A 408 -3.82 -6.11 4.38
CA HIS A 408 -3.15 -5.93 3.08
C HIS A 408 -3.36 -4.54 2.45
N LEU A 409 -4.28 -3.70 2.94
CA LEU A 409 -4.52 -2.38 2.34
C LEU A 409 -3.38 -1.39 2.59
N ARG A 410 -2.80 -0.83 1.53
CA ARG A 410 -1.73 0.17 1.62
C ARG A 410 -2.18 1.58 1.20
N TYR A 411 -1.34 2.58 1.48
CA TYR A 411 -1.58 3.93 0.96
C TYR A 411 -1.31 3.95 -0.55
N PRO A 412 -2.18 4.55 -1.38
CA PRO A 412 -2.05 4.43 -2.83
C PRO A 412 -0.85 5.17 -3.42
N SER A 413 -0.18 4.55 -4.38
CA SER A 413 1.08 5.05 -4.94
C SER A 413 0.88 6.32 -5.75
N ASP A 414 -0.10 6.35 -6.66
CA ASP A 414 -0.31 7.50 -7.54
C ASP A 414 -0.79 8.73 -6.77
N LEU A 415 -1.68 8.55 -5.79
CA LEU A 415 -2.08 9.64 -4.89
C LEU A 415 -0.88 10.18 -4.13
N PHE A 416 -0.04 9.31 -3.55
CA PHE A 416 1.15 9.73 -2.83
C PHE A 416 2.12 10.51 -3.72
N LYS A 417 2.33 10.08 -4.98
CA LYS A 417 3.15 10.81 -5.96
C LYS A 417 2.56 12.18 -6.29
N VAL A 418 1.24 12.28 -6.49
CA VAL A 418 0.56 13.56 -6.70
C VAL A 418 0.75 14.48 -5.49
N GLN A 419 0.54 13.97 -4.27
CA GLN A 419 0.74 14.73 -3.03
C GLN A 419 2.19 15.18 -2.85
N ARG A 420 3.17 14.29 -3.10
CA ARG A 420 4.60 14.60 -3.10
C ARG A 420 4.91 15.73 -4.10
N GLN A 421 4.38 15.64 -5.32
CA GLN A 421 4.55 16.67 -6.34
C GLN A 421 3.94 18.01 -5.89
N MET A 422 2.78 18.01 -5.26
CA MET A 422 2.17 19.23 -4.72
C MET A 422 2.99 19.81 -3.56
N LEU A 423 3.48 18.97 -2.65
CA LEU A 423 4.31 19.39 -1.51
C LEU A 423 5.65 20.01 -1.92
N THR A 424 6.12 19.84 -3.16
CA THR A 424 7.31 20.56 -3.67
C THR A 424 7.22 22.07 -3.48
N ARG A 425 5.99 22.62 -3.50
CA ARG A 425 5.72 24.05 -3.30
C ARG A 425 4.69 24.32 -2.19
N TYR A 426 3.68 23.47 -2.03
CA TYR A 426 2.55 23.73 -1.12
C TYR A 426 2.83 23.33 0.34
N HIS A 427 4.06 22.95 0.68
CA HIS A 427 4.52 22.97 2.07
C HIS A 427 4.71 24.41 2.59
N MET A 428 5.01 25.37 1.70
CA MET A 428 5.06 26.79 2.05
C MET A 428 3.64 27.36 2.21
N THR A 429 3.23 27.58 3.45
CA THR A 429 1.89 28.12 3.78
C THR A 429 1.88 29.65 3.97
N ASP A 430 3.03 30.28 4.20
CA ASP A 430 3.14 31.74 4.23
C ASP A 430 3.01 32.33 2.80
N PRO A 431 2.07 33.27 2.56
CA PRO A 431 1.84 33.84 1.23
C PRO A 431 3.06 34.57 0.65
N ASN A 432 3.89 35.21 1.48
CA ASN A 432 5.07 35.93 0.99
C ASN A 432 6.17 34.94 0.57
N ALA A 433 6.44 33.92 1.38
CA ALA A 433 7.37 32.85 1.05
C ALA A 433 6.94 32.11 -0.23
N TRP A 434 5.64 31.81 -0.37
CA TRP A 434 5.09 31.15 -1.55
C TRP A 434 5.19 32.01 -2.83
N TYR A 435 4.96 33.33 -2.70
CA TYR A 435 5.12 34.29 -3.79
C TYR A 435 6.59 34.40 -4.23
N GLN A 436 7.51 34.47 -3.26
CA GLN A 436 8.95 34.57 -3.49
C GLN A 436 9.60 33.25 -3.91
N GLN A 437 8.91 32.12 -3.71
CA GLN A 437 9.44 30.77 -3.95
C GLN A 437 10.74 30.51 -3.18
N SER A 438 10.79 30.97 -1.93
CA SER A 438 12.04 31.02 -1.15
C SER A 438 12.55 29.66 -0.68
N ASP A 439 11.68 28.65 -0.62
CA ASP A 439 12.01 27.30 -0.14
C ASP A 439 11.35 26.25 -1.05
N LEU A 440 11.76 26.18 -2.32
CA LEU A 440 11.26 25.14 -3.22
C LEU A 440 11.95 23.81 -2.95
N TRP A 441 11.15 22.75 -2.85
CA TRP A 441 11.63 21.38 -2.88
C TRP A 441 11.50 20.81 -4.29
N GLN A 442 12.19 19.70 -4.52
CA GLN A 442 12.19 18.95 -5.76
C GLN A 442 12.22 17.45 -5.44
N VAL A 443 11.53 16.66 -6.26
CA VAL A 443 11.68 15.20 -6.27
C VAL A 443 13.05 14.85 -6.86
N PRO A 444 13.93 14.14 -6.13
CA PRO A 444 15.22 13.74 -6.65
C PRO A 444 15.09 12.80 -7.84
N ALA A 445 16.18 12.70 -8.60
CA ALA A 445 16.33 11.68 -9.61
C ALA A 445 16.63 10.31 -8.98
N ASP A 446 16.13 9.26 -9.61
CA ASP A 446 16.44 7.87 -9.26
C ASP A 446 17.95 7.59 -9.46
N PRO A 447 18.67 7.13 -8.42
CA PRO A 447 20.07 6.76 -8.54
C PRO A 447 20.32 5.52 -9.43
N VAL A 448 19.34 4.64 -9.64
CA VAL A 448 19.53 3.37 -10.38
C VAL A 448 19.88 3.61 -11.85
N GLY A 449 19.31 4.65 -12.47
CA GLY A 449 19.62 5.06 -13.85
C GLY A 449 21.08 5.51 -14.09
N THR A 450 21.91 5.54 -13.04
CA THR A 450 23.35 5.86 -13.11
C THR A 450 24.27 4.68 -12.81
N MET A 451 23.76 3.44 -12.72
CA MET A 451 24.58 2.25 -12.46
C MET A 451 25.51 1.88 -13.64
N PRO A 452 26.74 1.40 -13.38
CA PRO A 452 27.69 1.00 -14.44
C PRO A 452 27.12 -0.12 -15.32
N GLY A 453 26.90 0.17 -16.61
CA GLY A 453 26.42 -0.81 -17.60
C GLY A 453 25.03 -0.54 -18.17
N GLN A 454 24.29 0.43 -17.63
CA GLN A 454 23.11 1.01 -18.29
C GLN A 454 23.52 2.31 -19.01
N SER A 455 23.02 2.51 -20.23
CA SER A 455 23.41 3.62 -21.10
C SER A 455 23.14 4.98 -20.43
N GLU A 456 24.19 5.81 -20.29
CA GLU A 456 24.10 7.27 -20.02
C GLU A 456 23.49 8.02 -21.22
N THR A 457 22.32 7.61 -21.69
CA THR A 457 21.55 8.49 -22.56
C THR A 457 20.97 9.58 -21.69
N GLY A 458 21.41 10.82 -21.91
CA GLY A 458 21.02 12.04 -21.19
C GLY A 458 19.54 12.45 -21.30
N THR A 459 18.62 11.49 -21.30
CA THR A 459 17.26 11.65 -20.82
C THR A 459 17.31 12.04 -19.35
N SER A 460 16.57 13.09 -18.97
CA SER A 460 16.37 13.50 -17.58
C SER A 460 16.29 12.27 -16.68
N ALA A 461 17.21 12.14 -15.73
CA ALA A 461 17.17 11.03 -14.78
C ALA A 461 15.76 11.00 -14.17
N ALA A 462 15.07 9.88 -14.36
CA ALA A 462 13.66 9.74 -13.99
C ALA A 462 13.49 10.06 -12.49
N ALA A 463 12.31 10.52 -12.09
CA ALA A 463 12.04 10.79 -10.68
C ALA A 463 12.22 9.49 -9.87
N GLU A 464 12.76 9.61 -8.66
CA GLU A 464 12.82 8.48 -7.72
C GLU A 464 11.40 8.08 -7.30
N PRO A 465 11.00 6.80 -7.45
CA PRO A 465 9.69 6.33 -7.00
C PRO A 465 9.56 6.35 -5.47
N PRO A 466 8.35 6.48 -4.92
CA PRO A 466 8.12 6.24 -3.50
C PRO A 466 8.29 4.75 -3.17
N TYR A 467 8.74 4.45 -1.96
CA TYR A 467 9.02 3.08 -1.54
C TYR A 467 8.40 2.78 -0.17
N TYR A 468 7.96 1.54 0.03
CA TYR A 468 7.47 1.06 1.33
C TYR A 468 8.63 0.64 2.22
N LEU A 469 8.59 1.02 3.49
CA LEU A 469 9.52 0.58 4.53
C LEU A 469 8.78 0.47 5.87
N SER A 470 9.12 -0.57 6.63
CA SER A 470 8.79 -0.64 8.05
C SER A 470 9.85 0.09 8.87
N ILE A 471 9.54 1.32 9.28
CA ILE A 471 10.47 2.19 10.01
C ILE A 471 9.81 2.77 11.27
N ARG A 472 10.62 3.01 12.30
CA ARG A 472 10.20 3.76 13.48
C ARG A 472 10.50 5.24 13.27
N TRP A 473 9.49 6.11 13.32
CA TRP A 473 9.71 7.54 13.11
C TRP A 473 10.24 8.24 14.38
N PRO A 474 10.99 9.35 14.23
CA PRO A 474 11.48 10.12 15.38
C PRO A 474 10.34 10.54 16.31
N GLY A 475 10.50 10.37 17.62
CA GLY A 475 9.47 10.72 18.61
C GLY A 475 8.47 9.60 18.91
N GLU A 476 8.44 8.54 18.11
CA GLU A 476 7.63 7.34 18.37
C GLU A 476 8.39 6.35 19.28
N ASN A 477 7.73 5.93 20.36
CA ASN A 477 8.25 4.91 21.29
C ASN A 477 7.75 3.49 20.96
N THR A 478 7.19 3.29 19.76
CA THR A 478 6.54 2.05 19.32
C THR A 478 7.41 1.24 18.35
N SER A 479 6.95 0.03 18.05
CA SER A 479 7.50 -0.83 16.99
C SER A 479 7.49 -0.14 15.62
N PRO A 480 8.36 -0.55 14.67
CA PRO A 480 8.35 -0.02 13.30
C PRO A 480 6.97 -0.13 12.65
N VAL A 481 6.64 0.82 11.79
CA VAL A 481 5.35 0.89 11.11
C VAL A 481 5.54 0.86 9.60
N PHE A 482 4.85 -0.06 8.93
CA PHE A 482 4.82 -0.12 7.48
C PHE A 482 4.30 1.19 6.88
N SER A 483 5.17 1.92 6.20
CA SER A 483 4.91 3.28 5.73
C SER A 483 5.34 3.46 4.30
N GLN A 484 4.53 4.16 3.50
CA GLN A 484 4.97 4.63 2.19
C GLN A 484 5.83 5.88 2.39
N THR A 485 7.04 5.85 1.84
CA THR A 485 8.07 6.84 2.12
C THR A 485 8.66 7.41 0.82
N ALA A 486 9.05 8.67 0.87
CA ALA A 486 9.80 9.35 -0.17
C ALA A 486 10.68 10.45 0.42
N VAL A 487 11.56 11.01 -0.40
CA VAL A 487 12.41 12.14 0.01
C VAL A 487 12.27 13.35 -0.89
N PHE A 488 12.69 14.49 -0.37
CA PHE A 488 12.83 15.75 -1.11
C PHE A 488 14.27 16.25 -1.07
N VAL A 489 14.67 16.96 -2.12
CA VAL A 489 15.89 17.78 -2.16
C VAL A 489 15.52 19.24 -2.38
N PRO A 490 16.31 20.23 -1.92
CA PRO A 490 16.08 21.61 -2.29
C PRO A 490 16.21 21.78 -3.80
N TYR A 491 15.41 22.67 -4.37
CA TYR A 491 15.45 22.96 -5.80
C TYR A 491 16.88 23.33 -6.25
N GLY A 492 17.38 22.60 -7.26
CA GLY A 492 18.73 22.80 -7.80
C GLY A 492 19.88 22.32 -6.90
N ARG A 493 19.62 21.48 -5.89
CA ARG A 493 20.64 20.84 -5.05
C ARG A 493 20.39 19.34 -4.89
N GLN A 494 21.41 18.60 -4.46
CA GLN A 494 21.36 17.14 -4.26
C GLN A 494 21.52 16.73 -2.80
N ASN A 495 21.42 17.66 -1.85
CA ASN A 495 21.36 17.33 -0.44
C ASN A 495 19.92 17.04 -0.02
N LEU A 496 19.72 16.07 0.86
CA LEU A 496 18.41 15.77 1.44
C LEU A 496 17.83 17.02 2.13
N ALA A 497 16.57 17.35 1.84
CA ALA A 497 15.79 18.39 2.51
C ALA A 497 14.84 17.81 3.57
N SER A 498 14.07 16.78 3.18
CA SER A 498 12.99 16.24 4.02
C SER A 498 12.64 14.80 3.63
N TYR A 499 12.08 14.06 4.58
CA TYR A 499 11.37 12.80 4.35
C TYR A 499 9.87 13.07 4.33
N LEU A 500 9.17 12.43 3.41
CA LEU A 500 7.72 12.34 3.40
C LEU A 500 7.34 10.92 3.75
N SER A 501 6.41 10.76 4.68
CA SER A 501 5.85 9.46 4.99
C SER A 501 4.35 9.55 5.21
N VAL A 502 3.64 8.51 4.81
CA VAL A 502 2.28 8.25 5.25
C VAL A 502 2.29 6.93 5.99
N VAL A 503 1.93 7.00 7.26
CA VAL A 503 1.58 5.84 8.08
C VAL A 503 0.18 5.42 7.67
N ALA A 504 -0.01 4.16 7.28
CA ALA A 504 -1.33 3.66 6.89
C ALA A 504 -2.32 3.94 8.03
N GLU A 505 -3.33 4.76 7.75
CA GLU A 505 -4.33 5.18 8.73
C GLU A 505 -5.11 3.98 9.28
N ALA A 506 -5.12 2.83 8.59
CA ALA A 506 -5.63 1.55 9.08
C ALA A 506 -4.81 1.02 10.27
N THR A 507 -3.48 1.07 10.20
CA THR A 507 -2.58 0.71 11.31
C THR A 507 -2.72 1.71 12.46
N ALA A 508 -2.86 3.01 12.16
CA ALA A 508 -3.13 4.04 13.16
C ALA A 508 -4.53 3.93 13.79
N LYS A 509 -5.56 3.52 13.02
CA LYS A 509 -6.93 3.29 13.49
C LYS A 509 -7.04 1.99 14.27
N LEU A 510 -6.36 0.92 13.89
CA LEU A 510 -6.27 -0.33 14.67
C LEU A 510 -5.53 -0.09 16.00
N PHE A 511 -4.46 0.71 15.97
CA PHE A 511 -3.77 1.18 17.17
C PHE A 511 -4.66 2.10 18.04
N ALA A 512 -5.43 3.00 17.42
CA ALA A 512 -6.34 3.92 18.12
C ALA A 512 -7.69 3.30 18.53
N ALA A 513 -8.08 2.14 17.96
CA ALA A 513 -9.33 1.41 18.25
C ALA A 513 -9.23 0.50 19.48
N ASP A 514 -8.12 0.54 20.22
CA ASP A 514 -7.96 -0.03 21.57
C ASP A 514 -8.19 -1.55 21.68
N ALA A 515 -7.97 -2.31 20.59
CA ALA A 515 -8.00 -3.79 20.59
C ALA A 515 -6.71 -4.45 21.10
N TYR A 516 -5.75 -3.67 21.61
CA TYR A 516 -4.54 -4.17 22.26
C TYR A 516 -4.67 -4.29 23.77
N ARG A 517 -5.65 -3.60 24.38
CA ARG A 517 -5.81 -3.58 25.83
C ARG A 517 -6.21 -4.94 26.39
N ASP A 518 -7.14 -5.66 25.77
CA ASP A 518 -7.57 -6.97 26.28
C ASP A 518 -6.47 -8.04 26.13
N TYR A 519 -5.69 -7.99 25.04
CA TYR A 519 -4.52 -8.85 24.86
C TYR A 519 -3.39 -8.47 25.82
N LEU A 520 -3.04 -7.19 25.97
CA LEU A 520 -1.99 -6.72 26.89
C LEU A 520 -2.39 -6.82 28.37
N GLU A 521 -3.66 -6.68 28.72
CA GLU A 521 -4.18 -6.92 30.06
C GLU A 521 -4.16 -8.42 30.36
N LEU A 522 -4.57 -9.28 29.43
CA LEU A 522 -4.52 -10.74 29.64
C LEU A 522 -3.08 -11.27 29.65
N HIS A 523 -2.24 -10.84 28.70
CA HIS A 523 -0.81 -11.19 28.62
C HIS A 523 -0.04 -10.57 29.78
N GLY A 524 -0.27 -9.30 30.11
CA GLY A 524 0.32 -8.64 31.26
C GLY A 524 -0.09 -9.30 32.58
N LEU A 525 -1.37 -9.64 32.75
CA LEU A 525 -1.86 -10.38 33.91
C LEU A 525 -1.26 -11.78 33.97
N SER A 526 -1.17 -12.50 32.86
CA SER A 526 -0.61 -13.86 32.82
C SER A 526 0.90 -13.88 33.08
N VAL A 527 1.65 -12.91 32.56
CA VAL A 527 3.08 -12.72 32.88
C VAL A 527 3.26 -12.36 34.37
N GLN A 528 2.48 -11.42 34.90
CA GLN A 528 2.56 -11.06 36.32
C GLN A 528 2.15 -12.20 37.26
N LEU A 529 1.14 -13.00 36.87
CA LEU A 529 0.74 -14.20 37.60
C LEU A 529 1.84 -15.26 37.58
N THR A 530 2.56 -15.42 36.47
CA THR A 530 3.69 -16.35 36.34
C THR A 530 4.81 -15.97 37.29
N GLU A 531 5.21 -14.69 37.32
CA GLU A 531 6.21 -14.19 38.25
C GLU A 531 5.74 -14.26 39.71
N ALA A 532 4.47 -13.95 40.00
CA ALA A 532 3.90 -14.09 41.34
C ALA A 532 3.89 -15.54 41.82
N LEU A 533 3.61 -16.49 40.93
CA LEU A 533 3.69 -17.92 41.23
C LEU A 533 5.14 -18.36 41.48
N ALA A 534 6.10 -17.85 40.71
CA ALA A 534 7.52 -18.10 40.92
C ALA A 534 7.98 -17.63 42.31
N GLU A 535 7.58 -16.42 42.70
CA GLU A 535 7.83 -15.89 44.05
C GLU A 535 7.16 -16.72 45.13
N TYR A 536 5.90 -17.10 44.94
CA TYR A 536 5.15 -17.93 45.89
C TYR A 536 5.85 -19.28 46.11
N TRP A 537 6.22 -19.97 45.04
CA TRP A 537 6.91 -21.26 45.14
C TRP A 537 8.31 -21.11 45.75
N HIS A 538 9.05 -20.05 45.41
CA HIS A 538 10.33 -19.79 46.03
C HIS A 538 10.20 -19.52 47.53
N ALA A 539 9.24 -18.70 47.95
CA ALA A 539 8.93 -18.44 49.35
C ALA A 539 8.52 -19.72 50.09
N ARG A 540 7.71 -20.58 49.46
CA ARG A 540 7.31 -21.87 50.01
C ARG A 540 8.49 -22.81 50.20
N VAL A 541 9.34 -22.99 49.19
CA VAL A 541 10.56 -23.82 49.27
C VAL A 541 11.43 -23.34 50.43
N ARG A 542 11.63 -22.03 50.57
CA ARG A 542 12.40 -21.46 51.68
C ARG A 542 11.74 -21.72 53.04
N ALA A 543 10.42 -21.59 53.15
CA ALA A 543 9.69 -21.88 54.38
C ALA A 543 9.80 -23.36 54.78
N GLU A 544 9.65 -24.28 53.82
CA GLU A 544 9.78 -25.73 54.05
C GLU A 544 11.21 -26.13 54.45
N LEU A 545 12.22 -25.38 53.98
CA LEU A 545 13.63 -25.52 54.41
C LEU A 545 13.95 -24.85 55.76
N GLY A 546 12.96 -24.25 56.44
CA GLY A 546 13.16 -23.56 57.71
C GLY A 546 13.88 -22.21 57.58
N LEU A 547 13.89 -21.61 56.40
CA LEU A 547 14.55 -20.34 56.07
C LEU A 547 13.55 -19.17 55.99
N SER A 548 12.48 -19.22 56.78
CA SER A 548 11.45 -18.17 56.84
C SER A 548 11.86 -17.03 57.79
N GLY A 549 11.44 -15.79 57.49
CA GLY A 549 11.60 -14.63 58.39
C GLY A 549 12.53 -13.50 57.94
N ASP A 550 12.90 -13.41 56.66
CA ASP A 550 13.96 -12.49 56.19
C ASP A 550 13.56 -11.02 55.97
N GLY A 551 12.33 -10.61 56.31
CA GLY A 551 11.96 -9.18 56.29
C GLY A 551 10.53 -8.91 55.84
N ALA A 552 10.24 -7.63 55.58
CA ALA A 552 8.96 -7.21 55.04
C ALA A 552 8.84 -7.66 53.57
N VAL A 553 7.65 -8.11 53.17
CA VAL A 553 7.34 -8.61 51.81
C VAL A 553 7.81 -7.63 50.72
N ASP A 554 7.59 -6.34 50.93
CA ASP A 554 8.02 -5.27 50.02
C ASP A 554 9.53 -5.24 49.75
N ALA A 555 10.35 -5.49 50.77
CA ALA A 555 11.81 -5.50 50.65
C ALA A 555 12.30 -6.81 50.02
N MET A 556 11.58 -7.90 50.25
CA MET A 556 11.85 -9.20 49.62
C MET A 556 11.59 -9.15 48.11
N ILE A 557 10.53 -8.47 47.68
CA ILE A 557 10.18 -8.31 46.26
C ILE A 557 11.12 -7.31 45.55
N ARG A 558 11.40 -6.15 46.18
CA ARG A 558 12.20 -5.09 45.53
C ARG A 558 13.70 -5.37 45.52
N ASP A 559 14.24 -5.83 46.64
CA ASP A 559 15.69 -5.88 46.87
C ASP A 559 16.21 -7.31 47.02
N GLN A 560 15.35 -8.32 46.79
CA GLN A 560 15.65 -9.73 47.06
C GLN A 560 16.25 -9.91 48.46
N ALA A 561 15.64 -9.23 49.44
CA ALA A 561 16.05 -9.23 50.84
C ALA A 561 15.67 -10.56 51.51
N TYR A 562 16.11 -11.67 50.93
CA TYR A 562 15.95 -13.02 51.45
C TYR A 562 17.23 -13.84 51.27
N ARG A 563 17.38 -14.88 52.09
CA ARG A 563 18.44 -15.87 51.99
C ARG A 563 18.20 -16.81 50.81
N GLY A 564 19.17 -16.85 49.90
CA GLY A 564 19.16 -17.67 48.69
C GLY A 564 18.77 -16.88 47.44
N SER A 565 18.90 -17.53 46.28
CA SER A 565 18.54 -16.98 44.95
C SER A 565 17.90 -18.05 44.07
N ARG A 566 17.11 -17.62 43.09
CA ARG A 566 16.60 -18.49 42.02
C ARG A 566 17.20 -18.07 40.68
N TYR A 567 17.88 -18.96 39.98
CA TYR A 567 18.54 -18.63 38.70
C TYR A 567 17.78 -19.27 37.55
N SER A 568 17.17 -18.44 36.71
CA SER A 568 16.44 -18.87 35.52
C SER A 568 17.38 -19.03 34.34
N PHE A 569 17.09 -19.99 33.47
CA PHE A 569 17.90 -20.21 32.26
C PHE A 569 17.65 -19.08 31.25
N GLY A 570 18.69 -18.66 30.53
CA GLY A 570 18.68 -17.49 29.64
C GLY A 570 19.03 -16.16 30.32
N TYR A 571 19.13 -16.13 31.66
CA TYR A 571 19.59 -14.95 32.41
C TYR A 571 21.12 -14.95 32.59
N PRO A 572 21.76 -13.81 32.93
CA PRO A 572 23.21 -13.70 33.03
C PRO A 572 23.91 -14.74 33.94
N ALA A 573 23.23 -15.25 34.97
CA ALA A 573 23.77 -16.29 35.86
C ALA A 573 23.71 -17.71 35.25
N CYS A 574 22.82 -17.94 34.29
CA CYS A 574 22.64 -19.21 33.58
C CYS A 574 22.37 -18.92 32.07
N PRO A 575 23.36 -18.41 31.32
CA PRO A 575 23.13 -17.84 29.99
C PRO A 575 22.88 -18.88 28.89
N ASP A 576 23.27 -20.14 29.10
CA ASP A 576 23.20 -21.18 28.09
C ASP A 576 21.82 -21.88 28.14
N LEU A 577 20.94 -21.54 27.20
CA LEU A 577 19.57 -22.07 27.13
C LEU A 577 19.50 -23.59 26.93
N GLU A 578 20.52 -24.21 26.33
CA GLU A 578 20.58 -25.67 26.15
C GLU A 578 20.50 -26.45 27.47
N ASP A 579 20.94 -25.84 28.57
CA ASP A 579 20.86 -26.46 29.90
C ASP A 579 19.42 -26.61 30.40
N ARG A 580 18.46 -25.86 29.85
CA ARG A 580 17.04 -26.00 30.15
C ARG A 580 16.50 -27.39 29.81
N ALA A 581 17.02 -28.03 28.75
CA ALA A 581 16.63 -29.39 28.38
C ALA A 581 16.93 -30.42 29.49
N LYS A 582 18.01 -30.20 30.27
CA LYS A 582 18.35 -31.04 31.43
C LYS A 582 17.30 -30.89 32.54
N LEU A 583 16.85 -29.66 32.80
CA LEU A 583 15.82 -29.39 33.80
C LEU A 583 14.48 -30.03 33.41
N VAL A 584 14.05 -29.86 32.15
CA VAL A 584 12.82 -30.44 31.61
C VAL A 584 12.83 -31.96 31.75
N THR A 585 13.95 -32.61 31.41
CA THR A 585 14.15 -34.06 31.60
C THR A 585 13.98 -34.50 33.06
N LEU A 586 14.48 -33.70 34.01
CA LEU A 586 14.43 -34.01 35.44
C LEU A 586 13.05 -33.79 36.05
N LEU A 587 12.38 -32.69 35.70
CA LEU A 587 11.14 -32.26 36.35
C LEU A 587 9.88 -32.75 35.66
N ARG A 588 9.98 -33.15 34.38
CA ARG A 588 8.86 -33.61 33.55
C ARG A 588 7.69 -32.63 33.56
N PRO A 589 7.91 -31.38 33.11
CA PRO A 589 6.93 -30.31 33.18
C PRO A 589 5.67 -30.57 32.34
N GLU A 590 5.69 -31.54 31.43
CA GLU A 590 4.51 -31.98 30.68
C GLU A 590 3.36 -32.42 31.61
N ARG A 591 3.69 -32.85 32.84
CA ARG A 591 2.69 -33.19 33.88
C ARG A 591 1.82 -32.02 34.32
N ILE A 592 2.26 -30.79 34.07
CA ILE A 592 1.51 -29.55 34.33
C ILE A 592 1.14 -28.83 33.02
N GLY A 593 1.24 -29.51 31.88
CA GLY A 593 0.91 -28.95 30.57
C GLY A 593 1.94 -27.96 30.04
N VAL A 594 3.20 -28.06 30.50
CA VAL A 594 4.31 -27.23 30.01
C VAL A 594 5.28 -28.08 29.18
N GLU A 595 5.53 -27.68 27.94
CA GLU A 595 6.41 -28.36 26.98
C GLU A 595 7.62 -27.50 26.63
N LEU A 596 8.67 -28.09 26.06
CA LEU A 596 9.87 -27.39 25.59
C LEU A 596 9.88 -27.37 24.06
N SER A 597 9.96 -26.19 23.45
CA SER A 597 10.05 -26.07 21.99
C SER A 597 11.42 -26.47 21.44
N GLU A 598 11.51 -26.55 20.12
CA GLU A 598 12.77 -26.78 19.41
C GLU A 598 13.79 -25.65 19.66
N GLU A 599 13.32 -24.42 19.91
CA GLU A 599 14.11 -23.24 20.27
C GLU A 599 14.41 -23.13 21.77
N LEU A 600 14.10 -24.18 22.56
CA LEU A 600 14.34 -24.25 24.00
C LEU A 600 13.52 -23.24 24.82
N GLN A 601 12.34 -22.85 24.33
CA GLN A 601 11.37 -22.04 25.08
C GLN A 601 10.32 -22.92 25.76
N LEU A 602 9.79 -22.47 26.89
CA LEU A 602 8.69 -23.17 27.57
C LEU A 602 7.36 -22.78 26.94
N HIS A 603 6.48 -23.75 26.68
CA HIS A 603 5.14 -23.53 26.14
C HIS A 603 4.08 -24.06 27.11
N PRO A 604 3.08 -23.24 27.49
CA PRO A 604 2.89 -21.83 27.12
C PRO A 604 4.01 -20.92 27.64
N GLU A 605 4.29 -19.84 26.91
CA GLU A 605 5.37 -18.87 27.18
C GLU A 605 5.25 -18.19 28.55
N GLN A 606 4.05 -18.17 29.14
CA GLN A 606 3.81 -17.78 30.53
C GLN A 606 4.15 -18.92 31.50
N SER A 607 5.38 -19.41 31.37
CA SER A 607 5.99 -20.41 32.21
C SER A 607 7.39 -19.93 32.61
N THR A 608 7.82 -20.29 33.82
CA THR A 608 9.17 -19.95 34.27
C THR A 608 9.83 -21.13 34.94
N ASP A 609 11.15 -21.18 34.80
CA ASP A 609 11.99 -22.17 35.42
C ASP A 609 13.12 -21.52 36.20
N ALA A 610 13.63 -22.23 37.21
CA ALA A 610 14.80 -21.78 37.94
C ALA A 610 15.48 -22.90 38.70
N ILE A 611 16.79 -22.75 38.89
CA ILE A 611 17.57 -23.43 39.92
C ILE A 611 17.46 -22.62 41.21
N VAL A 612 16.95 -23.23 42.28
CA VAL A 612 16.88 -22.57 43.60
C VAL A 612 18.11 -22.92 44.44
N VAL A 613 18.84 -21.90 44.89
CA VAL A 613 20.05 -22.03 45.71
C VAL A 613 19.86 -21.32 47.04
N HIS A 614 19.82 -22.09 48.13
CA HIS A 614 19.58 -21.63 49.51
C HIS A 614 20.78 -21.04 50.29
N HIS A 615 21.97 -20.96 49.66
CA HIS A 615 23.18 -20.47 50.34
C HIS A 615 23.06 -18.98 50.70
N GLN A 616 23.60 -18.55 51.85
CA GLN A 616 23.46 -17.17 52.31
C GLN A 616 24.18 -16.15 51.42
N GLU A 617 25.24 -16.57 50.74
CA GLU A 617 26.00 -15.75 49.79
C GLU A 617 25.48 -15.87 48.35
N ALA A 618 24.43 -16.66 48.09
CA ALA A 618 23.83 -16.71 46.76
C ALA A 618 23.24 -15.34 46.41
N LYS A 619 23.69 -14.77 45.28
CA LYS A 619 23.28 -13.48 44.72
C LYS A 619 23.33 -13.58 43.22
N TYR A 620 22.56 -12.76 42.50
CA TYR A 620 22.69 -12.70 41.05
C TYR A 620 24.08 -12.21 40.66
N PHE A 621 24.67 -12.90 39.71
CA PHE A 621 25.98 -12.60 39.14
C PHE A 621 25.90 -12.76 37.63
N ASN A 622 26.87 -12.19 36.92
CA ASN A 622 27.07 -12.47 35.52
C ASN A 622 28.06 -13.63 35.40
N ALA A 623 27.68 -14.71 34.75
CA ALA A 623 28.56 -15.85 34.49
C ALA A 623 29.53 -15.57 33.32
N ARG A 624 29.32 -14.48 32.58
CA ARG A 624 30.19 -13.99 31.49
C ARG A 624 31.04 -12.80 31.89
#